data_AF-A0A970WTC2-F1
#
_entry.id   AF-A0A970WTC2-F1
#
_cell.length_a   1.000
_cell.length_b   1.000
_cell.length_c   1.000
_cell.angle_alpha   90.00
_cell.angle_beta   90.00
_cell.angle_gamma   90.00
#
_symmetry.space_group_name_H-M   'P 1'
#
loop_
_entity.id
_entity.type
_entity.pdbx_description
1 polymer ?
#
loop_
_entity_poly.entity_id
_entity_poly.type
_entity_poly.pdbx_seq_one_letter_code
_entity_poly.pdbx_strand_id
1 'polypeptide(L)'
;MSDTETPIHLAPAGQPRSVHELTDRLFSAYTVEDGAVHLAGCRLEDRPFLRMGDSSQARAGALITDESGRAVEDGFARLLGMDETVPWQPPPEMSPSQLAETVRHTTEAARHRWGVAGTLDAVFIWCKHAEGKLRFTIRDQSADLPFCGWTRTLQPPPFICPHSGKPSFHVAATDDGRIVAFESIGTCEETGRRVLADELVTCDATGLTVLADQTRICPVSNRPVLERALATCSMCRQRVSPKTIVKGRCLACRSTRPIAKDEPLLAPLLETHKGLQGWANWALSETAEVFILLAAGWWKRLLLVVDKESREVRYAAQGQRFPGGFSAINVSEIDADATR
;
A
#
# COMPACT_ATOMS: atom_id res chain seq x y z
N MET A 1 -38.31 15.22 45.71
CA MET A 1 -37.12 16.06 45.52
C MET A 1 -37.36 17.31 46.34
N SER A 2 -36.72 17.43 47.51
CA SER A 2 -36.81 18.64 48.33
C SER A 2 -35.77 19.64 47.83
N ASP A 3 -36.19 20.89 47.68
CA ASP A 3 -35.45 22.16 47.64
C ASP A 3 -33.94 22.17 47.33
N THR A 4 -33.62 22.78 46.17
CA THR A 4 -32.46 23.65 45.89
C THR A 4 -31.10 23.23 46.44
N GLU A 5 -30.47 22.26 45.80
CA GLU A 5 -29.04 22.38 45.52
C GLU A 5 -28.82 22.27 44.02
N THR A 6 -28.32 23.36 43.43
CA THR A 6 -27.82 23.35 42.06
C THR A 6 -26.73 22.27 41.98
N PRO A 7 -26.82 21.32 41.03
CA PRO A 7 -25.84 20.26 40.94
C PRO A 7 -24.43 20.86 40.80
N ILE A 8 -23.48 20.29 41.55
CA ILE A 8 -22.09 20.76 41.50
C ILE A 8 -21.50 20.32 40.17
N HIS A 9 -21.01 21.28 39.39
CA HIS A 9 -20.35 21.02 38.11
C HIS A 9 -18.84 21.24 38.23
N LEU A 10 -18.08 20.19 37.92
CA LEU A 10 -16.63 20.14 37.97
C LEU A 10 -16.07 19.73 36.61
N ALA A 11 -14.76 19.93 36.43
CA ALA A 11 -14.00 19.33 35.33
C ALA A 11 -12.61 18.90 35.82
N PRO A 12 -11.96 17.94 35.13
CA PRO A 12 -10.58 17.56 35.43
C PRO A 12 -9.62 18.75 35.39
N ALA A 13 -8.74 18.86 36.38
CA ALA A 13 -7.71 19.91 36.43
C ALA A 13 -6.74 19.78 35.25
N GLY A 14 -6.49 20.88 34.52
CA GLY A 14 -5.59 20.87 33.35
C GLY A 14 -6.18 20.25 32.08
N GLN A 15 -7.50 20.00 32.03
CA GLN A 15 -8.18 19.67 30.79
C GLN A 15 -8.03 20.81 29.76
N PRO A 16 -7.71 20.50 28.48
CA PRO A 16 -7.60 21.51 27.43
C PRO A 16 -8.86 22.38 27.33
N ARG A 17 -8.72 23.70 27.19
CA ARG A 17 -9.88 24.60 27.03
C ARG A 17 -10.22 24.88 25.58
N SER A 18 -9.25 24.76 24.70
CA SER A 18 -9.38 25.04 23.26
C SER A 18 -8.77 23.95 22.40
N VAL A 19 -9.15 23.93 21.12
CA VAL A 19 -8.59 23.02 20.10
C VAL A 19 -7.08 23.25 19.93
N HIS A 20 -6.61 24.49 20.08
CA HIS A 20 -5.21 24.83 19.94
C HIS A 20 -4.32 24.15 20.99
N GLU A 21 -4.82 23.94 22.21
CA GLU A 21 -4.07 23.22 23.24
C GLU A 21 -3.86 21.73 22.92
N LEU A 22 -4.56 21.18 21.91
CA LEU A 22 -4.32 19.83 21.40
C LEU A 22 -3.26 19.77 20.31
N THR A 23 -2.97 20.89 19.62
CA THR A 23 -2.18 20.86 18.40
C THR A 23 -0.75 20.39 18.66
N ASP A 24 -0.11 20.92 19.69
CA ASP A 24 1.31 20.62 19.96
C ASP A 24 1.52 19.13 20.20
N ARG A 25 0.68 18.52 21.06
CA ARG A 25 0.76 17.08 21.37
C ARG A 25 0.44 16.20 20.17
N LEU A 26 -0.54 16.60 19.34
CA LEU A 26 -0.91 15.81 18.17
C LEU A 26 0.17 15.94 17.08
N PHE A 27 0.68 17.15 16.85
CA PHE A 27 1.55 17.43 15.71
C PHE A 27 2.99 16.97 15.96
N SER A 28 3.49 17.10 17.20
CA SER A 28 4.87 16.76 17.54
C SER A 28 5.23 15.29 17.32
N ALA A 29 4.23 14.42 17.18
CA ALA A 29 4.46 13.02 16.87
C ALA A 29 4.86 12.78 15.41
N TYR A 30 4.61 13.73 14.50
CA TYR A 30 4.85 13.54 13.08
C TYR A 30 6.09 14.28 12.59
N THR A 31 6.85 13.63 11.73
CA THR A 31 7.81 14.28 10.82
C THR A 31 7.18 14.35 9.44
N VAL A 32 7.08 15.56 8.86
CA VAL A 32 6.52 15.76 7.52
C VAL A 32 7.59 16.38 6.63
N GLU A 33 8.07 15.65 5.63
CA GLU A 33 9.08 16.17 4.69
C GLU A 33 8.47 17.25 3.79
N ASP A 34 9.13 18.41 3.74
CA ASP A 34 8.74 19.57 2.90
C ASP A 34 7.25 19.95 3.02
N GLY A 35 6.70 19.78 4.22
CA GLY A 35 5.28 19.94 4.46
C GLY A 35 4.92 20.25 5.91
N ALA A 36 3.64 20.16 6.21
CA ALA A 36 3.09 20.44 7.53
C ALA A 36 1.90 19.55 7.85
N VAL A 37 1.62 19.45 9.15
CA VAL A 37 0.37 18.88 9.68
C VAL A 37 -0.44 19.99 10.35
N HIS A 38 -1.75 19.99 10.14
CA HIS A 38 -2.67 20.93 10.75
C HIS A 38 -4.03 20.28 11.03
N LEU A 39 -4.88 20.94 11.83
CA LEU A 39 -6.25 20.48 12.05
C LEU A 39 -7.16 20.95 10.91
N ALA A 40 -7.86 20.01 10.27
CA ALA A 40 -8.86 20.26 9.24
C ALA A 40 -10.27 19.98 9.78
N GLY A 41 -10.67 20.79 10.76
CA GLY A 41 -11.89 20.60 11.53
C GLY A 41 -11.65 19.75 12.78
N CYS A 42 -12.00 20.32 13.93
CA CYS A 42 -11.99 19.64 15.21
C CYS A 42 -13.12 20.19 16.08
N ARG A 43 -13.88 19.28 16.68
CA ARG A 43 -14.95 19.58 17.63
C ARG A 43 -14.51 19.11 19.01
N LEU A 44 -14.66 20.00 19.99
CA LEU A 44 -14.57 19.67 21.40
C LEU A 44 -15.96 19.62 21.99
N GLU A 45 -16.33 18.48 22.55
CA GLU A 45 -17.60 18.26 23.22
C GLU A 45 -17.37 18.06 24.70
N ASP A 46 -18.13 18.78 25.54
CA ASP A 46 -18.19 18.52 26.97
C ASP A 46 -19.18 17.37 27.21
N ARG A 47 -18.68 16.24 27.70
CA ARG A 47 -19.50 15.05 28.00
C ARG A 47 -19.60 14.84 29.52
N PRO A 48 -20.82 14.67 30.06
CA PRO A 48 -21.01 14.56 31.50
C PRO A 48 -20.73 13.14 31.98
N PHE A 49 -20.02 13.06 33.10
CA PHE A 49 -20.02 11.90 33.99
C PHE A 49 -20.68 12.30 35.30
N LEU A 50 -21.41 11.36 35.93
CA LEU A 50 -22.01 11.61 37.23
C LEU A 50 -21.27 10.82 38.30
N ARG A 51 -20.72 11.54 39.28
CA ARG A 51 -20.18 10.95 40.51
C ARG A 51 -21.22 11.07 41.59
N MET A 52 -21.55 9.95 42.20
CA MET A 52 -22.39 9.89 43.38
C MET A 52 -21.66 9.27 44.55
N GLY A 53 -21.92 9.79 45.75
CA GLY A 53 -21.34 9.29 46.98
C GLY A 53 -22.21 9.67 48.17
N ASP A 54 -21.96 8.99 49.29
CA ASP A 54 -22.50 9.38 50.59
C ASP A 54 -21.64 10.54 51.13
N SER A 55 -22.26 11.65 51.54
CA SER A 55 -21.58 12.81 52.13
C SER A 55 -20.76 12.46 53.37
N SER A 56 -21.04 11.31 54.00
CA SER A 56 -20.32 10.77 55.15
C SER A 56 -19.08 9.91 54.82
N GLN A 57 -18.87 9.52 53.56
CA GLN A 57 -17.72 8.71 53.14
C GLN A 57 -16.75 9.52 52.27
N ALA A 58 -15.47 9.54 52.66
CA ALA A 58 -14.41 10.10 51.83
C ALA A 58 -14.41 9.46 50.43
N ARG A 59 -13.84 10.18 49.44
CA ARG A 59 -13.74 9.84 47.99
C ARG A 59 -13.54 8.36 47.61
N ALA A 60 -13.05 7.51 48.52
CA ALA A 60 -12.77 6.09 48.36
C ALA A 60 -14.00 5.15 48.23
N GLY A 61 -15.22 5.67 48.03
CA GLY A 61 -16.43 4.86 47.89
C GLY A 61 -17.45 5.37 46.87
N ALA A 62 -17.11 6.37 46.04
CA ALA A 62 -18.04 6.97 45.09
C ALA A 62 -18.25 6.10 43.83
N LEU A 63 -19.48 6.08 43.30
CA LEU A 63 -19.82 5.48 42.01
C LEU A 63 -19.74 6.57 40.95
N ILE A 64 -19.00 6.31 39.88
CA ILE A 64 -18.97 7.18 38.69
C ILE A 64 -19.69 6.45 37.56
N THR A 65 -20.60 7.13 36.88
CA THR A 65 -21.28 6.61 35.68
C THR A 65 -21.16 7.57 34.50
N ASP A 66 -21.30 7.01 33.30
CA ASP A 66 -21.56 7.80 32.09
C ASP A 66 -23.01 8.34 32.05
N GLU A 67 -23.34 9.08 31.00
CA GLU A 67 -24.67 9.67 30.78
C GLU A 67 -25.81 8.64 30.70
N SER A 68 -25.48 7.37 30.39
CA SER A 68 -26.41 6.25 30.31
C SER A 68 -26.55 5.47 31.63
N GLY A 69 -25.85 5.89 32.69
CA GLY A 69 -25.84 5.22 33.99
C GLY A 69 -24.92 4.01 34.07
N ARG A 70 -24.09 3.75 33.05
CA ARG A 70 -23.12 2.63 33.12
C ARG A 70 -21.95 3.03 33.99
N ALA A 71 -21.57 2.13 34.89
CA ALA A 71 -20.43 2.33 35.78
C ALA A 71 -19.13 2.51 34.98
N VAL A 72 -18.37 3.55 35.33
CA VAL A 72 -17.05 3.82 34.78
C VAL A 72 -16.01 3.09 35.62
N GLU A 73 -15.10 2.37 34.96
CA GLU A 73 -13.99 1.71 35.64
C GLU A 73 -13.04 2.73 36.29
N ASP A 74 -12.63 2.48 37.54
CA ASP A 74 -11.78 3.40 38.31
C ASP A 74 -10.47 3.77 37.58
N GLY A 75 -9.89 2.82 36.84
CA GLY A 75 -8.68 3.08 36.04
C GLY A 75 -8.91 4.10 34.94
N PHE A 76 -10.05 4.02 34.27
CA PHE A 76 -10.44 4.96 33.23
C PHE A 76 -10.79 6.34 33.81
N ALA A 77 -11.52 6.38 34.93
CA ALA A 77 -11.81 7.62 35.65
C ALA A 77 -10.53 8.36 36.07
N ARG A 78 -9.52 7.61 36.56
CA ARG A 78 -8.18 8.15 36.87
C ARG A 78 -7.48 8.72 35.65
N LEU A 79 -7.48 8.01 34.52
CA LEU A 79 -6.88 8.48 33.27
C LEU A 79 -7.54 9.78 32.77
N LEU A 80 -8.85 9.93 32.98
CA LEU A 80 -9.59 11.16 32.72
C LEU A 80 -9.41 12.25 33.79
N GLY A 81 -8.64 12.01 34.85
CA GLY A 81 -8.36 13.00 35.89
C GLY A 81 -9.57 13.35 36.77
N MET A 82 -10.51 12.43 36.94
CA MET A 82 -11.75 12.66 37.72
C MET A 82 -11.50 12.80 39.24
N ASP A 83 -10.32 12.40 39.72
CA ASP A 83 -9.92 12.54 41.13
C ASP A 83 -9.44 13.96 41.49
N GLU A 84 -8.90 14.67 40.51
CA GLU A 84 -8.36 16.03 40.63
C GLU A 84 -9.21 16.98 39.79
N THR A 85 -10.20 17.60 40.44
CA THR A 85 -11.23 18.38 39.76
C THR A 85 -11.26 19.82 40.26
N VAL A 86 -11.65 20.72 39.36
CA VAL A 86 -11.86 22.15 39.64
C VAL A 86 -13.30 22.54 39.29
N PRO A 87 -13.87 23.57 39.93
CA PRO A 87 -15.18 24.10 39.54
C PRO A 87 -15.21 24.48 38.06
N TRP A 88 -16.26 24.08 37.35
CA TRP A 88 -16.43 24.40 35.93
C TRP A 88 -17.53 25.45 35.76
N GLN A 89 -17.16 26.64 35.29
CA GLN A 89 -18.06 27.77 35.16
C GLN A 89 -17.87 28.54 33.83
N PRO A 90 -18.96 28.84 33.11
CA PRO A 90 -20.32 28.32 33.32
C PRO A 90 -20.40 26.80 33.01
N PRO A 91 -21.32 26.06 33.64
CA PRO A 91 -21.57 24.67 33.26
C PRO A 91 -22.05 24.58 31.81
N PRO A 92 -21.69 23.53 31.06
CA PRO A 92 -22.27 23.25 29.75
C PRO A 92 -23.79 23.15 29.85
N GLU A 93 -24.46 23.59 28.78
CA GLU A 93 -25.92 23.58 28.73
C GLU A 93 -26.45 22.14 28.69
N MET A 94 -27.36 21.82 29.62
CA MET A 94 -28.13 20.58 29.62
C MET A 94 -29.61 20.91 29.73
N SER A 95 -30.44 20.24 28.94
CA SER A 95 -31.89 20.36 29.15
C SER A 95 -32.27 19.79 30.53
N PRO A 96 -33.30 20.34 31.19
CA PRO A 96 -33.78 19.82 32.48
C PRO A 96 -34.14 18.34 32.44
N SER A 97 -34.65 17.85 31.30
CA SER A 97 -34.96 16.42 31.09
C SER A 97 -33.72 15.54 31.03
N GLN A 98 -32.66 15.97 30.31
CA GLN A 98 -31.40 15.22 30.26
C GLN A 98 -30.74 15.16 31.64
N LEU A 99 -30.74 16.29 32.37
CA LEU A 99 -30.20 16.35 33.73
C LEU A 99 -30.94 15.39 34.67
N ALA A 100 -32.27 15.43 34.67
CA ALA A 100 -33.10 14.54 35.49
C ALA A 100 -32.90 13.06 35.13
N GLU A 101 -32.76 12.76 33.83
CA GLU A 101 -32.54 11.40 33.34
C GLU A 101 -31.17 10.85 33.77
N THR A 102 -30.08 11.60 33.58
CA THR A 102 -28.73 11.18 34.01
C THR A 102 -28.67 10.95 35.52
N VAL A 103 -29.29 11.83 36.32
CA VAL A 103 -29.37 11.67 37.78
C VAL A 103 -30.16 10.42 38.16
N ARG A 104 -31.30 10.15 37.50
CA ARG A 104 -32.13 8.97 37.75
C ARG A 104 -31.36 7.68 37.47
N HIS A 105 -30.77 7.53 36.28
CA HIS A 105 -30.02 6.33 35.89
C HIS A 105 -28.89 6.00 36.87
N THR A 106 -28.14 7.02 37.27
CA THR A 106 -27.05 6.86 38.24
C THR A 106 -27.56 6.51 39.64
N THR A 107 -28.72 7.06 40.04
CA THR A 107 -29.32 6.77 41.36
C THR A 107 -29.79 5.34 41.46
N GLU A 108 -30.37 4.81 40.38
CA GLU A 108 -30.72 3.40 40.28
C GLU A 108 -29.47 2.52 40.39
N ALA A 109 -28.40 2.85 39.66
CA ALA A 109 -27.13 2.12 39.72
C ALA A 109 -26.47 2.15 41.12
N ALA A 110 -26.44 3.32 41.77
CA ALA A 110 -25.90 3.51 43.12
C ALA A 110 -26.69 2.74 44.19
N ARG A 111 -28.03 2.78 44.13
CA ARG A 111 -28.90 2.03 45.04
C ARG A 111 -28.71 0.53 44.90
N HIS A 112 -28.57 0.03 43.67
CA HIS A 112 -28.26 -1.37 43.43
C HIS A 112 -26.88 -1.76 43.98
N ARG A 113 -25.88 -0.88 43.85
CA ARG A 113 -24.50 -1.13 44.30
C ARG A 113 -24.34 -1.15 45.83
N TRP A 114 -24.98 -0.22 46.54
CA TRP A 114 -24.77 -0.02 47.98
C TRP A 114 -25.95 -0.44 48.86
N GLY A 115 -27.14 -0.69 48.30
CA GLY A 115 -28.33 -1.01 49.09
C GLY A 115 -28.82 0.14 49.99
N VAL A 116 -28.42 1.37 49.69
CA VAL A 116 -28.65 2.56 50.52
C VAL A 116 -29.97 3.25 50.14
N ALA A 117 -30.77 3.61 51.16
CA ALA A 117 -32.04 4.34 51.01
C ALA A 117 -31.92 5.86 51.27
N GLY A 118 -30.73 6.36 51.57
CA GLY A 118 -30.45 7.77 51.90
C GLY A 118 -30.30 8.70 50.70
N THR A 119 -30.11 9.99 50.99
CA THR A 119 -29.78 11.03 50.01
C THR A 119 -28.35 10.85 49.51
N LEU A 120 -28.15 10.90 48.19
CA LEU A 120 -26.84 10.84 47.55
C LEU A 120 -26.51 12.21 46.96
N ASP A 121 -25.28 12.65 47.12
CA ASP A 121 -24.81 13.89 46.50
C ASP A 121 -24.44 13.61 45.04
N ALA A 122 -24.99 14.41 44.13
CA ALA A 122 -24.75 14.29 42.70
C ALA A 122 -23.77 15.36 42.21
N VAL A 123 -22.62 14.93 41.71
CA VAL A 123 -21.59 15.82 41.16
C VAL A 123 -21.34 15.49 39.70
N PHE A 124 -21.55 16.47 38.82
CA PHE A 124 -21.22 16.34 37.40
C PHE A 124 -19.73 16.62 37.18
N ILE A 125 -19.07 15.73 36.46
CA ILE A 125 -17.68 15.89 36.02
C ILE A 125 -17.67 15.96 34.49
N TRP A 126 -17.35 17.13 33.96
CA TRP A 126 -17.34 17.43 32.53
C TRP A 126 -15.98 17.11 31.92
N CYS A 127 -15.94 16.02 31.15
CA CYS A 127 -14.74 15.62 30.43
C CYS A 127 -14.87 16.02 28.95
N LYS A 128 -13.80 16.59 28.39
CA LYS A 128 -13.76 16.98 26.99
C LYS A 128 -13.37 15.82 26.10
N HIS A 129 -14.22 15.57 25.13
CA HIS A 129 -14.02 14.64 24.05
C HIS A 129 -13.69 15.40 22.76
N ALA A 130 -12.69 14.96 22.03
CA ALA A 130 -12.24 15.57 20.78
C ALA A 130 -12.49 14.64 19.60
N GLU A 131 -13.02 15.19 18.53
CA GLU A 131 -13.21 14.50 17.25
C GLU A 131 -12.79 15.44 16.13
N GLY A 132 -12.00 14.96 15.17
CA GLY A 132 -11.51 15.81 14.10
C GLY A 132 -10.64 15.09 13.09
N LYS A 133 -9.96 15.87 12.26
CA LYS A 133 -9.02 15.39 11.25
C LYS A 133 -7.70 16.13 11.34
N LEU A 134 -6.61 15.37 11.27
CA LEU A 134 -5.30 15.88 10.96
C LEU A 134 -5.16 15.90 9.44
N ARG A 135 -4.73 17.03 8.88
CA ARG A 135 -4.44 17.18 7.46
C ARG A 135 -2.95 17.38 7.28
N PHE A 136 -2.38 16.52 6.45
CA PHE A 136 -1.00 16.58 6.00
C PHE A 136 -0.99 17.30 4.65
N THR A 137 -0.20 18.36 4.52
CA THR A 137 0.00 19.07 3.25
C THR A 137 1.44 19.06 2.84
N ILE A 138 1.71 18.65 1.61
CA ILE A 138 3.01 18.69 0.97
C ILE A 138 2.79 19.30 -0.41
N ARG A 139 3.36 20.49 -0.66
CA ARG A 139 3.09 21.31 -1.85
C ARG A 139 1.59 21.60 -2.02
N ASP A 140 0.99 21.20 -3.14
CA ASP A 140 -0.43 21.39 -3.47
C ASP A 140 -1.31 20.17 -3.11
N GLN A 141 -0.72 19.12 -2.52
CA GLN A 141 -1.39 17.88 -2.19
C GLN A 141 -1.77 17.83 -0.71
N SER A 142 -2.84 17.11 -0.38
CA SER A 142 -3.30 16.93 0.99
C SER A 142 -3.85 15.54 1.28
N ALA A 143 -3.60 15.03 2.49
CA ALA A 143 -4.17 13.79 3.00
C ALA A 143 -4.75 13.99 4.40
N ASP A 144 -5.93 13.41 4.67
CA ASP A 144 -6.64 13.55 5.94
C ASP A 144 -6.57 12.25 6.76
N LEU A 145 -6.32 12.38 8.06
CA LEU A 145 -6.31 11.31 9.05
C LEU A 145 -7.32 11.64 10.17
N PRO A 146 -8.43 10.90 10.30
CA PRO A 146 -9.38 11.13 11.37
C PRO A 146 -8.80 10.72 12.73
N PHE A 147 -9.21 11.43 13.79
CA PHE A 147 -8.94 11.06 15.18
C PHE A 147 -10.18 11.30 16.04
N CYS A 148 -10.27 10.55 17.14
CA CYS A 148 -11.37 10.62 18.09
C CYS A 148 -10.89 10.14 19.46
N GLY A 149 -11.22 10.86 20.53
CA GLY A 149 -10.92 10.40 21.88
C GLY A 149 -10.96 11.50 22.94
N TRP A 150 -10.75 11.10 24.19
CA TRP A 150 -10.77 11.99 25.34
C TRP A 150 -9.52 12.87 25.39
N THR A 151 -9.71 14.18 25.51
CA THR A 151 -8.62 15.17 25.38
C THR A 151 -7.43 14.92 26.31
N ARG A 152 -7.61 14.36 27.51
CA ARG A 152 -6.50 14.04 28.41
C ARG A 152 -5.66 12.84 27.99
N THR A 153 -6.29 11.83 27.40
CA THR A 153 -5.65 10.56 27.03
C THR A 153 -5.38 10.43 25.53
N LEU A 154 -5.89 11.36 24.73
CA LEU A 154 -5.79 11.35 23.28
C LEU A 154 -4.31 11.31 22.85
N GLN A 155 -3.97 10.25 22.15
CA GLN A 155 -2.68 10.07 21.49
C GLN A 155 -2.84 10.31 19.98
N PRO A 156 -1.80 10.84 19.31
CA PRO A 156 -1.82 10.98 17.85
C PRO A 156 -1.87 9.59 17.19
N PRO A 157 -2.84 9.33 16.30
CA PRO A 157 -2.91 8.06 15.58
C PRO A 157 -1.81 7.99 14.51
N PRO A 158 -1.25 6.82 14.16
CA PRO A 158 -0.32 6.74 13.05
C PRO A 158 -1.00 7.16 11.73
N PHE A 159 -0.29 7.86 10.85
CA PHE A 159 -0.75 8.11 9.49
C PHE A 159 -0.81 6.79 8.73
N ILE A 160 -1.98 6.44 8.22
CA ILE A 160 -2.18 5.24 7.41
C ILE A 160 -2.06 5.62 5.94
N CYS A 161 -0.97 5.19 5.30
CA CYS A 161 -0.73 5.47 3.88
C CYS A 161 -1.90 4.96 3.01
N PRO A 162 -2.58 5.82 2.23
CA PRO A 162 -3.71 5.40 1.38
C PRO A 162 -3.33 4.40 0.29
N HIS A 163 -2.05 4.37 -0.10
CA HIS A 163 -1.54 3.55 -1.20
C HIS A 163 -0.93 2.23 -0.74
N SER A 164 -0.25 2.21 0.41
CA SER A 164 0.43 1.01 0.92
C SER A 164 -0.25 0.38 2.15
N GLY A 165 -1.18 1.10 2.79
CA GLY A 165 -1.81 0.69 4.05
C GLY A 165 -0.87 0.69 5.26
N LYS A 166 0.41 1.06 5.09
CA LYS A 166 1.40 1.04 6.17
C LYS A 166 1.19 2.23 7.13
N PRO A 167 1.20 1.98 8.46
CA PRO A 167 1.20 3.04 9.45
C PRO A 167 2.58 3.71 9.54
N SER A 168 2.62 5.03 9.66
CA SER A 168 3.86 5.76 9.93
C SER A 168 3.61 7.07 10.68
N PHE A 169 4.65 7.55 11.35
CA PHE A 169 4.74 8.91 11.88
C PHE A 169 5.69 9.79 11.05
N HIS A 170 6.28 9.24 9.99
CA HIS A 170 7.10 9.97 9.04
C HIS A 170 6.39 10.00 7.68
N VAL A 171 5.94 11.17 7.29
CA VAL A 171 5.10 11.40 6.11
C VAL A 171 5.88 12.19 5.08
N ALA A 172 5.83 11.76 3.82
CA ALA A 172 6.51 12.41 2.71
C ALA A 172 5.68 12.28 1.43
N ALA A 173 6.11 12.95 0.36
CA ALA A 173 5.49 12.83 -0.96
C ALA A 173 6.44 12.16 -1.96
N THR A 174 5.86 11.36 -2.85
CA THR A 174 6.52 10.93 -4.09
C THR A 174 6.52 12.08 -5.11
N ASP A 175 7.35 11.99 -6.15
CA ASP A 175 7.50 13.08 -7.13
C ASP A 175 6.24 13.33 -7.96
N ASP A 176 5.32 12.36 -8.02
CA ASP A 176 4.01 12.52 -8.66
C ASP A 176 2.91 13.05 -7.71
N GLY A 177 3.27 13.41 -6.47
CA GLY A 177 2.40 14.09 -5.52
C GLY A 177 1.69 13.17 -4.52
N ARG A 178 1.86 11.85 -4.57
CA ARG A 178 1.21 10.98 -3.58
C ARG A 178 1.86 11.14 -2.21
N ILE A 179 1.06 11.52 -1.21
CA ILE A 179 1.45 11.58 0.21
C ILE A 179 1.41 10.18 0.81
N VAL A 180 2.55 9.71 1.30
CA VAL A 180 2.78 8.32 1.71
C VAL A 180 3.62 8.27 2.98
N ALA A 181 3.70 7.09 3.60
CA ALA A 181 4.71 6.81 4.62
C ALA A 181 6.11 6.89 3.98
N PHE A 182 7.04 7.62 4.59
CA PHE A 182 8.39 7.82 4.07
C PHE A 182 9.10 6.49 3.77
N GLU A 183 8.90 5.48 4.61
CA GLU A 183 9.49 4.14 4.46
C GLU A 183 8.94 3.36 3.26
N SER A 184 7.85 3.85 2.65
CA SER A 184 7.28 3.27 1.42
C SER A 184 7.84 3.91 0.15
N ILE A 185 8.70 4.93 0.26
CA ILE A 185 9.31 5.61 -0.88
C ILE A 185 10.59 4.88 -1.30
N GLY A 186 10.68 4.55 -2.58
CA GLY A 186 11.92 4.13 -3.23
C GLY A 186 12.38 5.19 -4.23
N THR A 187 13.65 5.11 -4.64
CA THR A 187 14.21 5.96 -5.70
C THR A 187 14.53 5.12 -6.92
N CYS A 188 14.04 5.56 -8.08
CA CYS A 188 14.42 4.96 -9.36
C CYS A 188 15.85 5.39 -9.71
N GLU A 189 16.80 4.45 -9.70
CA GLU A 189 18.22 4.74 -9.97
C GLU A 189 18.49 5.20 -11.42
N GLU A 190 17.58 4.92 -12.34
CA GLU A 190 17.69 5.37 -13.75
C GLU A 190 17.27 6.83 -13.94
N THR A 191 16.30 7.31 -13.17
CA THR A 191 15.68 8.64 -13.38
C THR A 191 15.90 9.62 -12.21
N GLY A 192 16.33 9.10 -11.05
CA GLY A 192 16.37 9.84 -9.79
C GLY A 192 15.00 10.08 -9.14
N ARG A 193 13.89 9.64 -9.77
CA ARG A 193 12.54 9.93 -9.27
C ARG A 193 12.22 9.17 -7.99
N ARG A 194 11.58 9.85 -7.04
CA ARG A 194 10.98 9.28 -5.83
C ARG A 194 9.59 8.73 -6.16
N VAL A 195 9.39 7.43 -5.94
CA VAL A 195 8.14 6.72 -6.26
C VAL A 195 7.81 5.72 -5.16
N LEU A 196 6.68 5.01 -5.26
CA LEU A 196 6.42 3.92 -4.33
C LEU A 196 7.43 2.79 -4.56
N ALA A 197 7.96 2.22 -3.48
CA ALA A 197 8.93 1.14 -3.56
C ALA A 197 8.40 -0.09 -4.32
N ASP A 198 7.10 -0.35 -4.23
CA ASP A 198 6.44 -1.48 -4.90
C ASP A 198 6.27 -1.27 -6.42
N GLU A 199 6.52 -0.06 -6.93
CA GLU A 199 6.55 0.27 -8.37
C GLU A 199 7.94 0.03 -9.00
N LEU A 200 8.92 -0.28 -8.16
CA LEU A 200 10.30 -0.51 -8.58
C LEU A 200 10.58 -2.00 -8.75
N VAL A 201 11.40 -2.31 -9.74
CA VAL A 201 11.91 -3.65 -10.02
C VAL A 201 13.42 -3.61 -10.18
N THR A 202 14.10 -4.70 -9.84
CA THR A 202 15.55 -4.82 -10.07
C THR A 202 15.81 -5.31 -11.50
N CYS A 203 16.54 -4.52 -12.28
CA CYS A 203 16.99 -4.88 -13.62
C CYS A 203 17.98 -6.05 -13.55
N ASP A 204 17.67 -7.16 -14.22
CA ASP A 204 18.54 -8.35 -14.25
C ASP A 204 19.89 -8.07 -14.91
N ALA A 205 19.95 -7.17 -15.91
CA ALA A 205 21.19 -6.87 -16.62
C ALA A 205 22.13 -5.97 -15.82
N THR A 206 21.62 -4.88 -15.25
CA THR A 206 22.43 -3.82 -14.61
C THR A 206 22.48 -3.92 -13.09
N GLY A 207 21.52 -4.60 -12.46
CA GLY A 207 21.35 -4.62 -11.01
C GLY A 207 20.66 -3.38 -10.43
N LEU A 208 20.35 -2.38 -11.25
CA LEU A 208 19.68 -1.15 -10.82
C LEU A 208 18.22 -1.40 -10.44
N THR A 209 17.74 -0.73 -9.41
CA THR A 209 16.34 -0.62 -9.02
C THR A 209 15.68 0.51 -9.79
N VAL A 210 14.76 0.17 -10.69
CA VAL A 210 14.19 1.08 -11.68
C VAL A 210 12.68 0.94 -11.74
N LEU A 211 11.99 1.91 -12.34
CA LEU A 211 10.54 1.79 -12.54
C LEU A 211 10.23 0.61 -13.47
N ALA A 212 9.17 -0.13 -13.14
CA ALA A 212 8.73 -1.29 -13.92
C ALA A 212 8.45 -0.94 -15.39
N ASP A 213 7.90 0.24 -15.68
CA ASP A 213 7.56 0.73 -17.01
C ASP A 213 8.77 1.02 -17.92
N GLN A 214 9.95 1.19 -17.34
CA GLN A 214 11.23 1.36 -18.06
C GLN A 214 11.88 0.02 -18.43
N THR A 215 11.26 -1.09 -18.03
CA THR A 215 11.78 -2.43 -18.26
C THR A 215 10.94 -3.21 -19.25
N ARG A 216 11.59 -4.17 -19.90
CA ARG A 216 10.96 -5.25 -20.64
C ARG A 216 11.36 -6.58 -20.03
N ILE A 217 10.43 -7.54 -20.04
CA ILE A 217 10.74 -8.90 -19.62
C ILE A 217 11.61 -9.55 -20.70
N CYS A 218 12.79 -10.05 -20.30
CA CYS A 218 13.65 -10.83 -21.17
C CYS A 218 12.95 -12.17 -21.48
N PRO A 219 12.72 -12.51 -22.77
CA PRO A 219 11.96 -13.72 -23.11
C PRO A 219 12.73 -15.02 -22.84
N VAL A 220 14.04 -14.94 -22.52
CA VAL A 220 14.88 -16.10 -22.20
C VAL A 220 15.01 -16.34 -20.70
N SER A 221 15.20 -15.28 -19.89
CA SER A 221 15.36 -15.40 -18.44
C SER A 221 14.07 -15.16 -17.66
N ASN A 222 13.03 -14.63 -18.31
CA ASN A 222 11.78 -14.18 -17.70
C ASN A 222 11.98 -13.17 -16.55
N ARG A 223 13.00 -12.31 -16.69
CA ARG A 223 13.33 -11.26 -15.71
C ARG A 223 13.26 -9.88 -16.34
N PRO A 224 12.91 -8.84 -15.58
CA PRO A 224 12.88 -7.47 -16.06
C PRO A 224 14.28 -6.97 -16.40
N VAL A 225 14.42 -6.30 -17.53
CA VAL A 225 15.65 -5.68 -18.01
C VAL A 225 15.32 -4.28 -18.53
N LEU A 226 16.11 -3.29 -18.14
CA LEU A 226 16.03 -1.94 -18.71
C LEU A 226 16.03 -2.00 -20.23
N GLU A 227 15.11 -1.26 -20.86
CA GLU A 227 14.94 -1.24 -22.31
C GLU A 227 16.27 -1.01 -23.05
N ARG A 228 17.03 -0.01 -22.60
CA ARG A 228 18.35 0.34 -23.17
C ARG A 228 19.45 -0.69 -22.93
N ALA A 229 19.28 -1.58 -21.95
CA ALA A 229 20.28 -2.59 -21.57
C ALA A 229 20.06 -3.93 -22.29
N LEU A 230 18.94 -4.10 -23.00
CA LEU A 230 18.69 -5.29 -23.80
C LEU A 230 19.69 -5.39 -24.96
N ALA A 231 20.20 -6.61 -25.17
CA ALA A 231 21.07 -6.92 -26.29
C ALA A 231 20.34 -7.81 -27.31
N THR A 232 20.63 -7.61 -28.59
CA THR A 232 20.06 -8.40 -29.67
C THR A 232 20.84 -9.69 -29.87
N CYS A 233 20.15 -10.84 -29.79
CA CYS A 233 20.73 -12.13 -30.14
C CYS A 233 21.10 -12.14 -31.63
N SER A 234 22.35 -12.49 -31.97
CA SER A 234 22.80 -12.53 -33.36
C SER A 234 22.15 -13.63 -34.20
N MET A 235 21.50 -14.60 -33.53
CA MET A 235 20.83 -15.73 -34.16
C MET A 235 19.33 -15.50 -34.29
N CYS A 236 18.55 -15.48 -33.20
CA CYS A 236 17.10 -15.31 -33.27
C CYS A 236 16.62 -13.85 -33.39
N ARG A 237 17.51 -12.86 -33.35
CA ARG A 237 17.20 -11.41 -33.39
C ARG A 237 16.32 -10.88 -32.25
N GLN A 238 15.95 -11.70 -31.28
CA GLN A 238 15.25 -11.23 -30.08
C GLN A 238 16.15 -10.34 -29.22
N ARG A 239 15.53 -9.35 -28.59
CA ARG A 239 16.14 -8.52 -27.55
C ARG A 239 16.03 -9.24 -26.22
N VAL A 240 17.18 -9.54 -25.62
CA VAL A 240 17.30 -10.39 -24.41
C VAL A 240 18.26 -9.76 -23.41
N SER A 241 18.25 -10.25 -22.17
CA SER A 241 19.26 -9.92 -21.16
C SER A 241 20.65 -10.29 -21.69
N PRO A 242 21.65 -9.38 -21.64
CA PRO A 242 23.03 -9.69 -21.98
C PRO A 242 23.60 -10.88 -21.19
N LYS A 243 23.12 -11.11 -19.96
CA LYS A 243 23.51 -12.26 -19.13
C LYS A 243 23.13 -13.62 -19.74
N THR A 244 22.16 -13.63 -20.67
CA THR A 244 21.77 -14.83 -21.40
C THR A 244 22.50 -15.00 -22.73
N ILE A 245 23.41 -14.09 -23.10
CA ILE A 245 24.15 -14.16 -24.36
C ILE A 245 25.52 -14.80 -24.14
N VAL A 246 25.80 -15.85 -24.91
CA VAL A 246 27.11 -16.53 -24.96
C VAL A 246 27.58 -16.57 -26.40
N LYS A 247 28.73 -15.93 -26.69
CA LYS A 247 29.30 -15.80 -28.04
C LYS A 247 28.27 -15.25 -29.06
N GLY A 248 27.56 -14.19 -28.67
CA GLY A 248 26.56 -13.50 -29.50
C GLY A 248 25.18 -14.18 -29.59
N ARG A 249 25.01 -15.39 -29.04
CA ARG A 249 23.74 -16.14 -29.10
C ARG A 249 23.11 -16.28 -27.73
N CYS A 250 21.80 -16.11 -27.65
CA CYS A 250 21.06 -16.33 -26.40
C CYS A 250 21.07 -17.82 -26.01
N LEU A 251 20.85 -18.12 -24.73
CA LEU A 251 20.82 -19.49 -24.22
C LEU A 251 19.78 -20.36 -24.93
N ALA A 252 18.60 -19.83 -25.28
CA ALA A 252 17.58 -20.58 -26.03
C ALA A 252 18.12 -21.09 -27.37
N CYS A 253 18.74 -20.22 -28.18
CA CYS A 253 19.38 -20.60 -29.44
C CYS A 253 20.50 -21.65 -29.30
N ARG A 254 21.02 -21.88 -28.09
CA ARG A 254 22.09 -22.85 -27.81
C ARG A 254 21.56 -24.17 -27.24
N SER A 255 20.30 -24.21 -26.82
CA SER A 255 19.69 -25.33 -26.10
C SER A 255 18.59 -26.00 -26.94
N THR A 256 18.87 -26.27 -28.22
CA THR A 256 17.92 -26.91 -29.13
C THR A 256 17.82 -28.42 -28.92
N ARG A 257 16.60 -28.96 -28.95
CA ARG A 257 16.31 -30.40 -28.97
C ARG A 257 15.94 -30.85 -30.39
N PRO A 258 16.30 -32.06 -30.84
CA PRO A 258 15.79 -32.63 -32.09
C PRO A 258 14.26 -32.76 -32.08
N ILE A 259 13.63 -32.57 -33.25
CA ILE A 259 12.19 -32.79 -33.48
C ILE A 259 11.95 -33.53 -34.80
N ALA A 260 10.81 -34.23 -34.87
CA ALA A 260 10.33 -34.87 -36.09
C ALA A 260 9.45 -33.91 -36.92
N LYS A 261 9.19 -34.27 -38.19
CA LYS A 261 8.44 -33.41 -39.13
C LYS A 261 6.95 -33.31 -38.81
N ASP A 262 6.42 -34.26 -38.06
CA ASP A 262 5.05 -34.33 -37.57
C ASP A 262 4.84 -33.56 -36.25
N GLU A 263 5.89 -32.92 -35.70
CA GLU A 263 5.77 -32.06 -34.53
C GLU A 263 4.68 -30.99 -34.79
N PRO A 264 3.70 -30.80 -33.88
CA PRO A 264 2.52 -29.95 -34.13
C PRO A 264 2.83 -28.51 -34.52
N LEU A 265 3.99 -27.99 -34.11
CA LEU A 265 4.46 -26.67 -34.53
C LEU A 265 5.01 -26.66 -35.96
N LEU A 266 5.72 -27.71 -36.36
CA LEU A 266 6.47 -27.77 -37.61
C LEU A 266 5.57 -28.20 -38.76
N ALA A 267 4.67 -29.16 -38.55
CA ALA A 267 3.83 -29.71 -39.62
C ALA A 267 3.04 -28.62 -40.38
N PRO A 268 2.35 -27.66 -39.73
CA PRO A 268 1.64 -26.59 -40.44
C PRO A 268 2.56 -25.68 -41.27
N LEU A 269 3.80 -25.46 -40.80
CA LEU A 269 4.79 -24.67 -41.54
C LEU A 269 5.26 -25.41 -42.81
N LEU A 270 5.41 -26.73 -42.74
CA LEU A 270 5.78 -27.56 -43.90
C LEU A 270 4.66 -27.67 -44.95
N GLU A 271 3.41 -27.59 -44.50
CA GLU A 271 2.23 -27.53 -45.38
C GLU A 271 2.12 -26.17 -46.07
N THR A 272 2.35 -25.10 -45.31
CA THR A 272 2.29 -23.71 -45.82
C THR A 272 3.44 -23.40 -46.78
N HIS A 273 4.66 -23.83 -46.43
CA HIS A 273 5.88 -23.56 -47.18
C HIS A 273 6.49 -24.87 -47.70
N LYS A 274 6.09 -25.25 -48.92
CA LYS A 274 6.52 -26.51 -49.54
C LYS A 274 8.04 -26.64 -49.67
N GLY A 275 8.77 -25.52 -49.82
CA GLY A 275 10.23 -25.50 -49.88
C GLY A 275 10.91 -25.95 -48.58
N LEU A 276 10.20 -25.97 -47.45
CA LEU A 276 10.71 -26.50 -46.20
C LEU A 276 10.76 -28.03 -46.15
N GLN A 277 10.00 -28.73 -47.01
CA GLN A 277 9.93 -30.19 -47.00
C GLN A 277 11.26 -30.88 -47.33
N GLY A 278 12.13 -30.22 -48.10
CA GLY A 278 13.46 -30.72 -48.45
C GLY A 278 14.49 -30.66 -47.31
N TRP A 279 14.18 -29.97 -46.21
CA TRP A 279 15.07 -29.84 -45.07
C TRP A 279 14.91 -31.00 -44.07
N ALA A 280 16.02 -31.38 -43.43
CA ALA A 280 16.11 -32.50 -42.49
C ALA A 280 16.82 -32.11 -41.18
N ASN A 281 16.89 -33.05 -40.22
CA ASN A 281 17.52 -32.86 -38.91
C ASN A 281 16.98 -31.62 -38.17
N TRP A 282 15.65 -31.54 -38.08
CA TRP A 282 15.00 -30.42 -37.43
C TRP A 282 15.30 -30.41 -35.93
N ALA A 283 15.55 -29.23 -35.40
CA ALA A 283 15.73 -28.99 -33.98
C ALA A 283 14.95 -27.75 -33.54
N LEU A 284 14.46 -27.77 -32.32
CA LEU A 284 13.60 -26.75 -31.73
C LEU A 284 14.16 -26.28 -30.40
N SER A 285 14.09 -24.98 -30.16
CA SER A 285 14.13 -24.37 -28.84
C SER A 285 13.06 -23.30 -28.76
N GLU A 286 12.81 -22.78 -27.58
CA GLU A 286 11.79 -21.75 -27.40
C GLU A 286 12.22 -20.70 -26.38
N THR A 287 11.59 -19.54 -26.51
CA THR A 287 11.58 -18.48 -25.50
C THR A 287 10.13 -18.25 -25.06
N ALA A 288 9.87 -17.28 -24.20
CA ALA A 288 8.51 -16.86 -23.87
C ALA A 288 7.71 -16.38 -25.11
N GLU A 289 8.37 -15.81 -26.12
CA GLU A 289 7.71 -15.15 -27.25
C GLU A 289 7.74 -15.95 -28.56
N VAL A 290 8.81 -16.73 -28.81
CA VAL A 290 9.02 -17.36 -30.13
C VAL A 290 9.52 -18.81 -30.00
N PHE A 291 9.22 -19.59 -31.03
CA PHE A 291 9.90 -20.83 -31.34
C PHE A 291 11.10 -20.56 -32.25
N ILE A 292 12.19 -21.28 -32.03
CA ILE A 292 13.43 -21.19 -32.79
C ILE A 292 13.69 -22.56 -33.38
N LEU A 293 13.48 -22.67 -34.69
CA LEU A 293 13.64 -23.89 -35.47
C LEU A 293 14.93 -23.84 -36.27
N LEU A 294 15.67 -24.94 -36.24
CA LEU A 294 16.87 -25.16 -37.04
C LEU A 294 16.69 -26.39 -37.90
N ALA A 295 17.18 -26.33 -39.13
CA ALA A 295 17.26 -27.49 -40.00
C ALA A 295 18.59 -27.52 -40.76
N ALA A 296 18.94 -28.69 -41.25
CA ALA A 296 20.12 -28.92 -42.08
C ALA A 296 19.71 -29.43 -43.46
N GLY A 297 20.33 -28.85 -44.49
CA GLY A 297 20.38 -29.39 -45.84
C GLY A 297 21.75 -30.02 -46.11
N TRP A 298 21.99 -30.35 -47.38
CA TRP A 298 23.26 -30.95 -47.81
C TRP A 298 24.46 -30.05 -47.48
N TRP A 299 24.39 -28.76 -47.84
CA TRP A 299 25.47 -27.78 -47.61
C TRP A 299 25.04 -26.55 -46.79
N LYS A 300 23.74 -26.38 -46.59
CA LYS A 300 23.14 -25.21 -45.94
C LYS A 300 22.53 -25.57 -44.59
N ARG A 301 22.32 -24.55 -43.77
CA ARG A 301 21.53 -24.58 -42.54
C ARG A 301 20.42 -23.56 -42.65
N LEU A 302 19.25 -23.89 -42.14
CA LEU A 302 18.11 -23.01 -42.08
C LEU A 302 17.82 -22.66 -40.62
N LEU A 303 17.47 -21.41 -40.38
CA LEU A 303 16.92 -20.91 -39.14
C LEU A 303 15.56 -20.28 -39.44
N LEU A 304 14.55 -20.69 -38.68
CA LEU A 304 13.25 -20.03 -38.64
C LEU A 304 12.97 -19.60 -37.20
N VAL A 305 12.53 -18.36 -37.04
CA VAL A 305 12.02 -17.82 -35.78
C VAL A 305 10.54 -17.55 -35.97
N VAL A 306 9.72 -18.28 -35.25
CA VAL A 306 8.28 -18.34 -35.43
C VAL A 306 7.61 -17.79 -34.19
N ASP A 307 6.69 -16.86 -34.37
CA ASP A 307 5.94 -16.31 -33.24
C ASP A 307 5.07 -17.38 -32.56
N LYS A 308 5.02 -17.37 -31.23
CA LYS A 308 4.20 -18.35 -30.50
C LYS A 308 2.70 -18.12 -30.64
N GLU A 309 2.29 -16.86 -30.73
CA GLU A 309 0.89 -16.46 -30.75
C GLU A 309 0.31 -16.54 -32.17
N SER A 310 0.86 -15.77 -33.11
CA SER A 310 0.40 -15.73 -34.51
C SER A 310 0.80 -16.94 -35.35
N ARG A 311 1.80 -17.71 -34.92
CA ARG A 311 2.41 -18.81 -35.69
C ARG A 311 3.06 -18.38 -37.00
N GLU A 312 3.27 -17.08 -37.21
CA GLU A 312 3.94 -16.54 -38.38
C GLU A 312 5.47 -16.57 -38.24
N VAL A 313 6.16 -16.71 -39.38
CA VAL A 313 7.63 -16.63 -39.44
C VAL A 313 8.07 -15.17 -39.31
N ARG A 314 8.56 -14.78 -38.13
CA ARG A 314 9.09 -13.43 -37.85
C ARG A 314 10.46 -13.18 -38.47
N TYR A 315 11.28 -14.22 -38.57
CA TYR A 315 12.62 -14.13 -39.13
C TYR A 315 13.06 -15.47 -39.73
N ALA A 316 13.65 -15.42 -40.92
CA ALA A 316 14.27 -16.57 -41.56
C ALA A 316 15.70 -16.23 -41.97
N ALA A 317 16.59 -17.21 -41.87
CA ALA A 317 17.98 -17.05 -42.27
C ALA A 317 18.61 -18.35 -42.74
N GLN A 318 19.53 -18.26 -43.70
CA GLN A 318 20.33 -19.39 -44.17
C GLN A 318 21.81 -19.18 -43.87
N GLY A 319 22.51 -20.26 -43.52
CA GLY A 319 23.95 -20.24 -43.31
C GLY A 319 24.63 -21.44 -43.98
N GLN A 320 25.94 -21.37 -44.14
CA GLN A 320 26.75 -22.51 -44.60
C GLN A 320 27.01 -23.50 -43.46
N ARG A 321 27.24 -24.77 -43.78
CA ARG A 321 27.51 -25.83 -42.78
C ARG A 321 28.90 -25.70 -42.12
N PHE A 322 29.86 -25.05 -42.80
CA PHE A 322 31.24 -24.77 -42.36
C PHE A 322 31.62 -23.31 -42.68
N PRO A 323 32.63 -22.76 -41.99
CA PRO A 323 32.47 -21.56 -41.16
C PRO A 323 31.76 -20.41 -41.90
N GLY A 324 30.53 -20.11 -41.45
CA GLY A 324 29.72 -19.01 -41.97
C GLY A 324 28.64 -18.61 -40.99
N GLY A 325 28.29 -17.32 -40.99
CA GLY A 325 27.13 -16.80 -40.26
C GLY A 325 25.82 -17.18 -40.94
N PHE A 326 24.72 -16.82 -40.29
CA PHE A 326 23.40 -16.81 -40.94
C PHE A 326 23.21 -15.48 -41.66
N SER A 327 22.70 -15.53 -42.88
CA SER A 327 22.24 -14.39 -43.68
C SER A 327 20.72 -14.42 -43.75
N ALA A 328 20.09 -13.27 -43.53
CA ALA A 328 18.64 -13.14 -43.60
C ALA A 328 18.13 -13.51 -44.99
N ILE A 329 16.99 -14.19 -45.05
CA ILE A 329 16.28 -14.54 -46.28
C ILE A 329 14.78 -14.31 -46.09
N ASN A 330 14.04 -14.19 -47.18
CA ASN A 330 12.58 -14.30 -47.11
C ASN A 330 12.19 -15.79 -47.09
N VAL A 331 11.20 -16.18 -46.28
CA VAL A 331 10.72 -17.56 -46.27
C VAL A 331 10.15 -17.97 -47.64
N SER A 332 9.57 -17.04 -48.38
CA SER A 332 9.05 -17.28 -49.74
C SER A 332 10.15 -17.57 -50.77
N GLU A 333 11.38 -17.10 -50.55
CA GLU A 333 12.54 -17.43 -51.40
C GLU A 333 12.88 -18.93 -51.31
N ILE A 334 12.58 -19.57 -50.16
CA ILE A 334 12.78 -21.01 -49.98
C ILE A 334 11.81 -21.81 -50.85
N ASP A 335 10.57 -21.32 -50.99
CA ASP A 335 9.55 -21.95 -51.83
C ASP A 335 9.87 -21.83 -53.32
N ALA A 336 10.46 -20.70 -53.74
CA ALA A 336 10.88 -20.45 -55.12
C ALA A 336 12.07 -21.31 -55.57
N ASP A 337 13.03 -21.58 -54.67
CA ASP A 337 14.16 -22.46 -54.95
C ASP A 337 13.73 -23.94 -55.05
N ALA A 338 12.64 -24.35 -54.40
CA ALA A 338 12.12 -25.71 -54.45
C ALA A 338 11.34 -26.03 -55.74
N THR A 339 11.00 -25.01 -56.54
CA THR A 339 10.27 -25.15 -57.82
C THR A 339 11.19 -25.12 -59.05
N ARG A 340 12.50 -25.01 -58.87
CA ARG A 340 13.53 -25.11 -59.92
C ARG A 340 14.21 -26.48 -59.91
#